data_AF-A0A266LVR9-F1
#
_entry.id   AF-A0A266LVR9-F1
#
_cell.length_a   1.000
_cell.length_b   1.000
_cell.length_c   1.000
_cell.angle_alpha   90.00
_cell.angle_beta   90.00
_cell.angle_gamma   90.00
#
_symmetry.space_group_name_H-M   'P 1'
#
loop_
_entity.id
_entity.type
_entity.pdbx_description
1 polymer ?
#
loop_
_entity_poly.entity_id
_entity_poly.type
_entity_poly.pdbx_seq_one_letter_code
_entity_poly.pdbx_strand_id
1 'polypeptide(L)'
;MLNRIGGSTIAEAKERLTHREVLDWIAYREKYGTLDQNRRLERHFALLTHLTSKVAGGKMDLSDFMVYSQAQATISLEEAMATWQ
;
A
#
# COMPACT_ATOMS: atom_id res chain seq x y z
N MET A 1 -7.99 5.07 -0.37
CA MET A 1 -8.36 6.47 -0.04
C MET A 1 -7.38 7.43 -0.68
N LEU A 2 -7.82 8.60 -1.16
CA LEU A 2 -6.95 9.65 -1.74
C LEU A 2 -6.09 10.39 -0.69
N ASN A 3 -5.86 9.81 0.50
CA ASN A 3 -5.17 10.45 1.64
C ASN A 3 -5.57 11.91 1.91
N ARG A 4 -6.82 12.25 1.56
CA ARG A 4 -7.39 13.60 1.62
C ARG A 4 -6.66 14.67 0.80
N ILE A 5 -5.78 14.27 -0.13
CA ILE A 5 -5.07 15.20 -1.03
C ILE A 5 -6.07 15.69 -2.07
N GLY A 6 -6.33 17.00 -2.08
CA GLY A 6 -7.35 17.61 -2.92
C GLY A 6 -8.79 17.46 -2.41
N GLY A 7 -9.03 16.76 -1.30
CA GLY A 7 -10.37 16.55 -0.75
C GLY A 7 -10.65 15.10 -0.36
N SER A 8 -11.87 14.85 0.13
CA SER A 8 -12.30 13.51 0.55
C SER A 8 -12.89 12.70 -0.60
N THR A 9 -13.20 13.33 -1.72
CA THR A 9 -13.75 12.69 -2.93
C THR A 9 -12.89 12.94 -4.17
N ILE A 10 -13.09 12.12 -5.21
CA ILE A 10 -12.44 12.30 -6.51
C ILE A 10 -12.88 13.64 -7.15
N ALA A 11 -14.15 14.02 -6.98
CA ALA A 11 -14.68 15.27 -7.53
C ALA A 11 -13.98 16.50 -6.92
N GLU A 12 -13.89 16.55 -5.59
CA GLU A 12 -13.16 17.61 -4.89
C GLU A 12 -11.69 17.64 -5.32
N ALA A 13 -11.05 16.48 -5.43
CA ALA A 13 -9.65 16.41 -5.85
C ALA A 13 -9.43 16.97 -7.27
N LYS A 14 -10.36 16.71 -8.20
CA LYS A 14 -10.33 17.27 -9.56
C LYS A 14 -10.57 18.77 -9.58
N GLU A 15 -11.42 19.28 -8.69
CA GLU A 15 -11.72 20.71 -8.58
C GLU A 15 -10.56 21.49 -7.95
N ARG A 16 -9.90 20.91 -6.94
CA ARG A 16 -8.94 21.61 -6.08
C ARG A 16 -7.47 21.40 -6.45
N LEU A 17 -7.13 20.30 -7.15
CA LEU A 17 -5.74 20.04 -7.56
C LEU A 17 -5.52 20.48 -9.00
N THR A 18 -4.44 21.23 -9.20
CA THR A 18 -3.93 21.53 -10.52
C THR A 18 -3.20 20.32 -11.11
N HIS A 19 -3.12 20.26 -12.45
CA HIS A 19 -2.35 19.22 -13.14
C HIS A 19 -0.90 19.14 -12.67
N ARG A 20 -0.27 20.30 -12.42
CA ARG A 20 1.11 20.36 -11.92
C ARG A 20 1.26 19.73 -10.54
N GLU A 21 0.37 20.04 -9.60
CA GLU A 21 0.40 19.42 -8.27
C GLU A 21 0.21 17.91 -8.34
N VAL A 22 -0.63 17.41 -9.25
CA VAL A 22 -0.78 15.97 -9.47
C VAL A 22 0.54 15.35 -9.93
N LEU A 23 1.25 15.97 -10.87
CA LEU A 23 2.57 15.51 -11.30
C LEU A 23 3.59 15.52 -10.16
N ASP A 24 3.61 16.56 -9.34
CA ASP A 24 4.51 16.66 -8.18
C ASP A 24 4.20 15.54 -7.16
N TRP A 25 2.92 15.23 -6.92
CA TRP A 25 2.52 14.11 -6.07
C TRP A 25 2.87 12.75 -6.67
N ILE A 26 2.81 12.58 -7.99
CA ILE A 26 3.27 11.37 -8.67
C ILE A 26 4.76 11.18 -8.45
N ALA A 27 5.58 12.20 -8.72
CA ALA A 27 7.02 12.16 -8.50
C ALA A 27 7.38 11.90 -7.03
N TYR A 28 6.63 12.50 -6.09
CA TYR A 28 6.77 12.21 -4.66
C TYR A 28 6.49 10.74 -4.36
N ARG A 29 5.43 10.15 -4.90
CA ARG A 29 5.11 8.73 -4.70
C ARG A 29 6.16 7.79 -5.27
N GLU A 30 6.71 8.10 -6.43
CA GLU A 30 7.75 7.27 -7.04
C GLU A 30 9.02 7.27 -6.17
N LYS A 31 9.36 8.44 -5.61
CA LYS A 31 10.55 8.57 -4.76
C LYS A 31 10.38 8.00 -3.36
N TYR A 32 9.21 8.18 -2.74
CA TYR A 32 9.00 7.90 -1.30
C TYR A 32 7.99 6.78 -1.03
N GLY A 33 7.35 6.24 -2.06
CA GLY A 33 6.33 5.19 -1.96
C GLY A 33 4.91 5.70 -1.73
N THR A 34 4.05 4.81 -1.23
CA THR A 34 2.62 5.08 -1.05
C THR A 34 2.34 6.33 -0.21
N LEU A 35 1.32 7.11 -0.58
CA LEU A 35 0.84 8.26 0.20
C LEU A 35 0.05 7.81 1.46
N ASP A 36 -0.32 6.54 1.53
CA ASP A 36 -1.09 5.99 2.66
C ASP A 36 -0.19 5.85 3.89
N GLN A 37 -0.47 6.67 4.91
CA GLN A 37 0.30 6.68 6.15
C GLN A 37 0.19 5.34 6.90
N ASN A 38 -0.96 4.67 6.88
CA ASN A 38 -1.15 3.40 7.57
C ASN A 38 -0.33 2.30 6.90
N ARG A 39 -0.31 2.26 5.56
CA ARG A 39 0.57 1.33 4.82
C ARG A 39 2.06 1.61 5.06
N ARG A 40 2.43 2.87 5.26
CA ARG A 40 3.82 3.21 5.65
C ARG A 40 4.13 2.74 7.06
N LEU A 41 3.26 3.01 8.03
CA LEU A 41 3.46 2.58 9.41
C LEU A 41 3.54 1.05 9.51
N GLU A 42 2.65 0.34 8.80
CA GLU A 42 2.71 -1.11 8.68
C GLU A 42 4.10 -1.59 8.30
N ARG A 43 4.70 -1.07 7.22
CA ARG A 43 6.04 -1.49 6.79
C ARG A 43 7.08 -1.38 7.89
N HIS A 44 7.05 -0.30 8.66
CA HIS A 44 8.00 -0.08 9.76
C HIS A 44 7.77 -1.09 10.89
N PHE A 45 6.51 -1.30 11.31
CA PHE A 45 6.19 -2.26 12.36
C PHE A 45 6.47 -3.70 11.94
N ALA A 46 6.10 -4.07 10.72
CA ALA A 46 6.38 -5.38 10.16
C ALA A 46 7.88 -5.68 10.14
N LEU A 47 8.71 -4.71 9.74
CA LEU A 47 10.16 -4.87 9.77
C LEU A 47 10.69 -5.08 11.19
N LEU A 48 10.23 -4.28 12.16
CA LEU A 48 10.63 -4.44 13.56
C LEU A 48 10.21 -5.80 14.12
N THR A 49 8.96 -6.19 13.93
CA THR A 49 8.44 -7.49 14.39
C THR A 49 9.16 -8.65 13.71
N HIS A 50 9.44 -8.55 12.41
CA HIS A 50 10.20 -9.54 11.67
C HIS A 50 11.62 -9.70 12.23
N LEU A 51 12.33 -8.60 12.47
CA LEU A 51 13.67 -8.63 13.06
C LEU A 51 13.64 -9.26 14.46
N THR A 52 12.69 -8.86 15.32
CA THR A 52 12.53 -9.46 16.65
C THR A 52 12.21 -10.95 16.58
N SER A 53 11.36 -11.36 15.63
CA SER A 53 11.03 -12.77 15.36
C SER A 53 12.28 -13.56 14.95
N LYS A 54 13.08 -13.05 14.01
CA LYS A 54 14.33 -13.72 13.56
C LYS A 54 15.34 -13.87 14.69
N VAL A 55 15.51 -12.85 15.52
CA VAL A 55 16.38 -12.92 16.73
C VAL A 55 15.89 -13.98 17.71
N ALA A 56 14.57 -14.16 17.84
CA ALA A 56 13.96 -15.19 18.68
C ALA A 56 13.92 -16.59 18.03
N GLY A 57 14.54 -16.79 16.86
CA GLY A 57 14.55 -18.07 16.14
C GLY A 57 13.28 -18.36 15.32
N GLY A 58 12.42 -17.36 15.12
CA GLY A 58 11.23 -17.45 14.30
C GLY A 58 11.55 -17.66 12.82
N LYS A 59 10.67 -18.41 12.13
CA LYS A 59 10.83 -18.75 10.70
C LYS A 59 9.95 -17.94 9.75
N MET A 60 9.08 -17.09 10.29
CA MET A 60 8.18 -16.23 9.52
C MET A 60 8.94 -15.25 8.62
N ASP A 61 8.36 -14.95 7.47
CA ASP A 61 8.85 -13.97 6.51
C ASP A 61 8.25 -12.60 6.77
N LEU A 62 8.83 -11.56 6.16
CA LEU A 62 8.36 -10.18 6.37
C LEU A 62 6.89 -10.03 5.95
N SER A 63 6.47 -10.70 4.88
CA SER A 63 5.10 -10.70 4.36
C SER A 63 4.06 -11.17 5.37
N ASP A 64 4.43 -12.06 6.30
CA ASP A 64 3.52 -12.58 7.33
C ASP A 64 3.07 -11.48 8.31
N PHE A 65 3.82 -10.38 8.38
CA PHE A 65 3.53 -9.22 9.24
C PHE A 65 2.93 -8.03 8.47
N MET A 66 2.64 -8.19 7.17
CA MET A 66 2.26 -7.11 6.25
C MET A 66 0.78 -7.23 5.80
N VAL A 67 -0.17 -6.98 6.70
CA VAL A 67 -1.63 -7.16 6.50
C VAL A 67 -2.20 -6.43 5.25
N TYR A 68 -1.89 -5.16 5.05
CA TYR A 68 -2.39 -4.33 3.93
C TYR A 68 -1.61 -4.53 2.63
N SER A 69 -0.43 -5.14 2.73
CA SER A 69 0.46 -5.40 1.60
C SER A 69 0.50 -6.88 1.21
N GLN A 70 -0.32 -7.73 1.84
CA GLN A 70 -0.75 -8.98 1.24
C GLN A 70 -1.47 -8.60 -0.05
N ALA A 71 -0.70 -8.54 -1.14
CA ALA A 71 -1.26 -8.58 -2.46
C ALA A 71 -2.13 -9.83 -2.45
N GLN A 72 -3.43 -9.66 -2.73
CA GLN A 72 -4.24 -10.77 -3.20
C GLN A 72 -3.34 -11.53 -4.17
N ALA A 73 -3.05 -12.81 -3.90
CA ALA A 73 -2.15 -13.58 -4.73
C ALA A 73 -2.54 -13.30 -6.18
N THR A 74 -1.60 -12.85 -7.00
CA THR A 74 -1.88 -12.55 -8.41
C THR A 74 -2.28 -13.87 -9.06
N ILE A 75 -3.59 -14.12 -9.06
CA ILE A 75 -4.20 -15.24 -9.73
C ILE A 75 -4.30 -14.88 -11.22
N SER A 76 -4.11 -15.87 -12.06
CA SER A 76 -4.41 -15.77 -13.48
C SER A 76 -5.89 -15.46 -13.70
N LEU A 77 -6.23 -14.96 -14.89
CA LEU A 77 -7.62 -14.71 -15.26
C LEU A 77 -8.43 -16.02 -15.19
N GLU A 78 -7.82 -17.11 -15.63
CA GLU A 78 -8.39 -18.46 -15.62
C GLU A 78 -8.71 -18.93 -14.19
N GLU A 79 -7.79 -18.75 -13.25
CA GLU A 79 -8.00 -19.07 -11.83
C GLU A 79 -9.09 -18.19 -11.20
N ALA A 80 -9.15 -16.90 -11.56
CA ALA A 80 -10.19 -16.01 -11.09
C ALA A 80 -11.58 -16.47 -11.54
N MET A 81 -11.72 -16.84 -12.82
CA MET A 81 -12.99 -17.31 -13.39
C MET A 81 -13.49 -18.59 -12.72
N ALA A 82 -12.59 -19.48 -12.27
CA ALA A 82 -12.96 -20.72 -11.59
C ALA A 82 -13.59 -20.50 -10.20
N THR A 83 -13.32 -19.35 -9.56
CA THR A 83 -13.87 -19.03 -8.22
C THR A 83 -15.28 -18.43 -8.23
N TRP A 84 -15.87 -18.20 -9.40
CA TRP A 84 -17.19 -17.56 -9.56
C TRP A 84 -18.37 -18.53 -9.67
N GLN A 85 -18.14 -19.83 -9.47
CA GLN A 85 -19.22 -20.81 -9.35
C GLN A 85 -20.05 -20.58 -8.08
#